data_AF-A0A7C4UCW1-F1
#
_entry.id   AF-A0A7C4UCW1-F1
#
_cell.length_a   1.000
_cell.length_b   1.000
_cell.length_c   1.000
_cell.angle_alpha   90.00
_cell.angle_beta   90.00
_cell.angle_gamma   90.00
#
_symmetry.space_group_name_H-M   'P 1'
#
loop_
_entity.id
_entity.type
_entity.pdbx_description
1 polymer ?
#
loop_
_entity_poly.entity_id
_entity_poly.type
_entity_poly.pdbx_seq_one_letter_code
_entity_poly.pdbx_strand_id
1 'polypeptide(L)'
;MQESLRPTPTPKILAAIVATIALLFPAGLIGDEPAPSKSLEKSDGENAWKEGVGLLSGLYLYQTYLNIGLLADGKAEKVYDEKAARAVLATVVVPLEKVDKQLEKLAATPLTASDREALSKIRSIVALLQRQGKELTQFWDTAQPSDGARYEATRQEAWKQINALLALDKK
;
A
#
# COMPACT_ATOMS: atom_id res chain seq x y z
N MET A 1 -38.33 22.12 -12.10
CA MET A 1 -37.53 22.04 -10.87
C MET A 1 -36.07 22.13 -11.28
N GLN A 2 -35.53 23.35 -11.35
CA GLN A 2 -34.14 23.62 -11.72
C GLN A 2 -33.40 24.03 -10.45
N GLU A 3 -32.46 23.20 -10.01
CA GLU A 3 -31.62 23.47 -8.85
C GLU A 3 -30.38 24.26 -9.30
N SER A 4 -30.34 25.51 -8.85
CA SER A 4 -29.36 26.52 -9.21
C SER A 4 -27.98 26.21 -8.59
N LEU A 5 -27.00 26.01 -9.46
CA LEU A 5 -25.57 25.94 -9.16
C LEU A 5 -25.11 27.25 -8.50
N ARG A 6 -24.72 27.18 -7.21
CA ARG A 6 -24.06 28.30 -6.52
C ARG A 6 -22.54 28.23 -6.76
N PRO A 7 -21.90 29.32 -7.20
CA PRO A 7 -20.44 29.36 -7.34
C PRO A 7 -19.75 29.53 -5.98
N THR A 8 -18.66 28.79 -5.78
CA THR A 8 -17.76 28.93 -4.63
C THR A 8 -16.80 30.12 -4.82
N PRO A 9 -16.50 30.91 -3.77
CA PRO A 9 -15.55 32.01 -3.86
C PRO A 9 -14.10 31.50 -3.82
N THR A 10 -13.31 31.94 -4.78
CA THR A 10 -11.85 31.75 -4.85
C THR A 10 -11.15 32.77 -3.96
N PRO A 11 -10.24 32.40 -3.04
CA PRO A 11 -9.44 33.36 -2.31
C PRO A 11 -8.28 33.85 -3.19
N LYS A 12 -8.35 35.11 -3.64
CA LYS A 12 -7.20 35.90 -4.13
C LYS A 12 -6.73 36.79 -3.00
N ILE A 13 -5.65 36.45 -2.31
CA ILE A 13 -4.97 37.39 -1.41
C ILE A 13 -3.44 37.29 -1.58
N LEU A 14 -2.93 38.38 -2.17
CA LEU A 14 -1.64 39.07 -2.02
C LEU A 14 -0.33 38.29 -2.15
N ALA A 15 0.29 38.51 -3.32
CA ALA A 15 1.72 38.68 -3.45
C ALA A 15 2.16 40.09 -2.96
N ALA A 16 3.45 40.19 -2.65
CA ALA A 16 4.27 41.40 -2.46
C ALA A 16 4.43 41.93 -1.02
N ILE A 17 5.58 41.59 -0.40
CA ILE A 17 6.42 42.60 0.26
C ILE A 17 7.82 42.49 -0.34
N VAL A 18 8.23 43.61 -0.93
CA VAL A 18 9.52 43.84 -1.58
C VAL A 18 10.57 44.23 -0.53
N ALA A 19 11.80 43.81 -0.82
CA ALA A 19 13.07 44.15 -0.20
C ALA A 19 13.20 45.61 0.29
N THR A 20 13.99 45.81 1.37
CA THR A 20 15.31 46.49 1.35
C THR A 20 15.73 46.82 2.79
N ILE A 21 16.78 46.18 3.33
CA ILE A 21 17.71 46.85 4.26
C ILE A 21 19.11 46.55 3.76
N ALA A 22 19.79 47.64 3.42
CA ALA A 22 21.12 47.68 2.87
C ALA A 22 22.19 47.69 3.96
N LEU A 23 23.36 47.17 3.59
CA LEU A 23 24.69 47.71 3.89
C LEU A 23 25.01 48.03 5.35
N LEU A 24 25.82 47.18 5.99
CA LEU A 24 26.92 47.56 6.88
C LEU A 24 27.70 46.31 7.34
N PHE A 25 28.53 45.72 6.47
CA PHE A 25 29.68 44.93 6.94
C PHE A 25 30.88 45.12 5.99
N PRO A 26 32.05 45.49 6.52
CA PRO A 26 33.24 45.75 5.71
C PRO A 26 33.80 44.46 5.11
N ALA A 27 34.27 44.58 3.87
CA ALA A 27 35.02 43.56 3.17
C ALA A 27 36.33 43.27 3.91
N GLY A 28 36.52 42.03 4.36
CA GLY A 28 37.83 41.52 4.79
C GLY A 28 37.81 40.73 6.09
N LEU A 29 37.36 39.48 6.02
CA LEU A 29 37.89 38.35 6.79
C LEU A 29 37.51 37.07 6.02
N ILE A 30 38.37 36.70 5.08
CA ILE A 30 38.35 35.37 4.44
C ILE A 30 38.82 34.39 5.52
N GLY A 31 37.86 33.73 6.17
CA GLY A 31 38.06 32.43 6.79
C GLY A 31 37.43 31.41 5.86
N ASP A 32 38.22 30.44 5.40
CA ASP A 32 37.71 29.22 4.76
C ASP A 32 36.88 28.46 5.79
N GLU A 33 35.59 28.75 5.85
CA GLU A 33 34.60 27.95 6.56
C GLU A 33 34.00 26.99 5.52
N PRO A 34 34.19 25.66 5.64
CA PRO A 34 33.60 24.74 4.69
C PRO A 34 32.08 24.82 4.83
N ALA A 35 31.42 25.28 3.76
CA ALA A 35 29.97 25.36 3.69
C ALA A 35 29.36 24.01 4.10
N PRO A 36 28.37 24.00 5.02
CA PRO A 36 27.73 22.77 5.45
C PRO A 36 27.00 22.12 4.27
N SER A 37 27.23 20.82 4.17
CA SER A 37 26.77 19.90 3.15
C SER A 37 25.29 20.06 2.76
N LYS A 38 25.02 20.18 1.45
CA LYS A 38 23.70 20.01 0.81
C LYS A 38 23.15 18.57 0.88
N SER A 39 23.65 17.70 1.75
CA SER A 39 23.27 16.28 1.80
C SER A 39 22.22 15.91 2.87
N LEU A 40 21.70 16.87 3.63
CA LEU A 40 20.82 16.57 4.79
C LEU A 40 19.31 16.76 4.55
N GLU A 41 18.87 17.41 3.46
CA GLU A 41 17.42 17.61 3.23
C GLU A 41 16.77 16.52 2.35
N LYS A 42 17.58 15.68 1.69
CA LYS A 42 17.06 14.65 0.76
C LYS A 42 16.59 13.37 1.48
N SER A 43 17.08 13.10 2.69
CA SER A 43 16.82 11.86 3.43
C SER A 43 15.41 11.79 4.01
N ASP A 44 14.88 12.90 4.50
CA ASP A 44 13.66 12.88 5.32
C ASP A 44 12.41 12.71 4.45
N GLY A 45 12.39 13.39 3.29
CA GLY A 45 11.31 13.23 2.31
C GLY A 45 11.29 11.85 1.64
N GLU A 46 12.46 11.28 1.34
CA GLU A 46 12.55 9.93 0.74
C GLU A 46 12.08 8.85 1.72
N ASN A 47 12.50 8.94 2.98
CA ASN A 47 12.10 8.00 4.03
C ASN A 47 10.59 8.10 4.33
N ALA A 48 10.06 9.32 4.48
CA ALA A 48 8.63 9.51 4.72
C ALA A 48 7.76 8.96 3.57
N TRP A 49 8.18 9.12 2.32
CA TRP A 49 7.50 8.52 1.17
C TRP A 49 7.54 6.99 1.22
N LYS A 50 8.71 6.39 1.48
CA LYS A 50 8.85 4.93 1.57
C LYS A 50 8.00 4.34 2.69
N GLU A 51 7.99 4.98 3.85
CA GLU A 51 7.13 4.59 4.98
C GLU A 51 5.65 4.68 4.60
N GLY A 52 5.22 5.77 3.97
CA GLY A 52 3.85 5.95 3.50
C GLY A 52 3.43 4.89 2.48
N VAL A 53 4.26 4.62 1.48
CA VAL A 53 4.01 3.56 0.48
C VAL A 53 4.00 2.18 1.13
N GLY A 54 4.92 1.91 2.07
CA GLY A 54 4.97 0.66 2.82
C GLY A 54 3.70 0.42 3.62
N LEU A 55 3.24 1.42 4.37
CA LEU A 55 1.99 1.35 5.14
C LEU A 55 0.78 1.13 4.24
N LEU A 56 0.65 1.90 3.15
CA LEU A 56 -0.45 1.74 2.20
C LEU A 56 -0.45 0.34 1.56
N SER A 57 0.74 -0.19 1.24
CA SER A 57 0.88 -1.53 0.69
C SER A 57 0.43 -2.58 1.70
N GLY A 58 0.88 -2.48 2.96
CA GLY A 58 0.46 -3.40 4.02
C GLY A 58 -1.06 -3.35 4.28
N LEU A 59 -1.64 -2.15 4.36
CA LEU A 59 -3.08 -1.98 4.56
C LEU A 59 -3.90 -2.51 3.37
N TYR A 60 -3.42 -2.34 2.14
CA TYR A 60 -4.05 -2.93 0.95
C TYR A 60 -4.08 -4.47 1.02
N LEU A 61 -2.97 -5.10 1.41
CA LEU A 61 -2.90 -6.55 1.58
C LEU A 61 -3.83 -7.03 2.70
N TYR A 62 -3.87 -6.32 3.83
CA TYR A 62 -4.78 -6.60 4.93
C TYR A 62 -6.26 -6.49 4.53
N GLN A 63 -6.63 -5.42 3.83
CA GLN A 63 -8.00 -5.27 3.34
C GLN A 63 -8.37 -6.36 2.34
N THR A 64 -7.45 -6.75 1.47
CA THR A 64 -7.63 -7.85 0.51
C THR A 64 -7.89 -9.17 1.24
N TYR A 65 -7.09 -9.48 2.26
CA TYR A 65 -7.27 -10.64 3.13
C TYR A 65 -8.68 -10.67 3.78
N LEU A 66 -9.09 -9.54 4.38
CA LEU A 66 -10.41 -9.42 5.00
C LEU A 66 -11.54 -9.60 3.99
N ASN A 67 -11.43 -9.00 2.80
CA ASN A 67 -12.44 -9.10 1.75
C ASN A 67 -12.63 -10.55 1.29
N ILE A 68 -11.55 -11.33 1.16
CA ILE A 68 -11.64 -12.75 0.78
C ILE A 68 -12.35 -13.57 1.88
N GLY A 69 -12.00 -13.33 3.15
CA GLY A 69 -12.63 -14.00 4.29
C GLY A 69 -14.12 -13.68 4.41
N LEU A 70 -14.47 -12.40 4.40
CA LEU A 70 -15.86 -11.94 4.49
C LEU A 70 -16.72 -12.50 3.34
N LEU A 71 -16.15 -12.64 2.15
CA LEU A 71 -16.84 -13.22 1.01
C LEU A 71 -17.06 -14.72 1.14
N ALA A 72 -16.08 -15.45 1.70
CA ALA A 72 -16.23 -16.86 2.02
C ALA A 72 -17.39 -17.07 3.00
N ASP A 73 -17.44 -16.27 4.07
CA ASP A 73 -18.50 -16.29 5.07
C ASP A 73 -19.86 -15.91 4.44
N GLY A 74 -19.90 -14.82 3.66
CA GLY A 74 -21.11 -14.38 2.97
C GLY A 74 -21.67 -15.41 1.98
N LYS A 75 -20.82 -16.19 1.31
CA LYS A 75 -21.26 -17.31 0.46
C LYS A 75 -21.81 -18.47 1.29
N ALA A 76 -21.16 -18.81 2.41
CA ALA A 76 -21.63 -19.87 3.32
C ALA A 76 -23.00 -19.54 3.92
N GLU A 77 -23.21 -18.28 4.31
CA GLU A 77 -24.47 -17.75 4.85
C GLU A 77 -25.51 -17.39 3.77
N LYS A 78 -25.25 -17.73 2.50
CA LYS A 78 -26.15 -17.50 1.35
C LYS A 78 -26.51 -16.03 1.11
N VAL A 79 -25.69 -15.09 1.57
CA VAL A 79 -25.80 -13.66 1.27
C VAL A 79 -25.47 -13.39 -0.21
N TYR A 80 -24.51 -14.14 -0.74
CA TYR A 80 -24.17 -14.14 -2.17
C TYR A 80 -24.50 -15.49 -2.79
N ASP A 81 -25.17 -15.45 -3.95
CA ASP A 81 -25.20 -16.62 -4.83
C ASP A 81 -23.82 -16.90 -5.42
N GLU A 82 -23.65 -18.07 -6.04
CA GLU A 82 -22.35 -18.50 -6.57
C GLU A 82 -21.79 -17.54 -7.63
N LYS A 83 -22.65 -17.03 -8.52
CA LYS A 83 -22.23 -16.13 -9.60
C LYS A 83 -21.76 -14.80 -9.02
N ALA A 84 -22.51 -14.25 -8.08
CA ALA A 84 -22.19 -13.00 -7.40
C ALA A 84 -20.91 -13.16 -6.56
N ALA A 85 -20.77 -14.26 -5.81
CA ALA A 85 -19.58 -14.53 -5.02
C ALA A 85 -18.32 -14.60 -5.89
N ARG A 86 -18.36 -15.33 -7.01
CA ARG A 86 -17.24 -15.40 -7.97
C ARG A 86 -16.92 -14.05 -8.59
N ALA A 87 -17.94 -13.28 -8.95
CA ALA A 87 -17.74 -11.94 -9.53
C ALA A 87 -17.03 -11.02 -8.53
N VAL A 88 -17.50 -10.98 -7.27
CA VAL A 88 -16.87 -10.16 -6.21
C VAL A 88 -15.45 -10.66 -5.93
N LEU A 89 -15.22 -11.97 -5.82
CA LEU A 89 -13.88 -12.52 -5.59
C LEU A 89 -12.90 -12.11 -6.70
N ALA A 90 -13.34 -12.13 -7.95
CA ALA A 90 -12.52 -11.70 -9.08
C ALA A 90 -12.11 -10.22 -8.98
N THR A 91 -12.99 -9.33 -8.50
CA THR A 91 -12.64 -7.92 -8.29
C THR A 91 -11.53 -7.71 -7.26
N VAL A 92 -11.36 -8.66 -6.33
CA VAL A 92 -10.36 -8.61 -5.27
C VAL A 92 -9.06 -9.30 -5.71
N VAL A 93 -9.15 -10.46 -6.36
CA VAL A 93 -7.99 -11.31 -6.66
C VAL A 93 -7.31 -10.95 -7.97
N VAL A 94 -8.05 -10.58 -9.03
CA VAL A 94 -7.47 -10.25 -10.34
C VAL A 94 -6.47 -9.08 -10.27
N PRO A 95 -6.72 -7.99 -9.50
CA PRO A 95 -5.74 -6.92 -9.34
C PRO A 95 -4.39 -7.38 -8.77
N LEU A 96 -4.34 -8.46 -7.98
CA LEU A 96 -3.09 -8.96 -7.38
C LEU A 96 -2.08 -9.40 -8.44
N GLU A 97 -2.51 -9.90 -9.60
CA GLU A 97 -1.60 -10.21 -10.71
C GLU A 97 -0.92 -8.97 -11.27
N LYS A 98 -1.65 -7.84 -11.34
CA LYS A 98 -1.07 -6.57 -11.76
C LYS A 98 -0.09 -6.07 -10.71
N VAL A 99 -0.42 -6.22 -9.43
CA VAL A 99 0.47 -5.86 -8.32
C VAL A 99 1.76 -6.68 -8.38
N ASP A 100 1.70 -8.01 -8.45
CA ASP A 100 2.90 -8.85 -8.51
C ASP A 100 3.81 -8.50 -9.69
N LYS A 101 3.24 -8.29 -10.89
CA LYS A 101 4.01 -7.86 -12.07
C LYS A 101 4.71 -6.51 -11.88
N GLN A 102 4.11 -5.58 -11.15
CA GLN A 102 4.76 -4.29 -10.85
C GLN A 102 5.86 -4.45 -9.79
N LEU A 103 5.62 -5.29 -8.78
CA LEU A 103 6.63 -5.60 -7.77
C LEU A 103 7.82 -6.36 -8.36
N GLU A 104 7.59 -7.24 -9.34
CA GLU A 104 8.65 -7.91 -10.09
C GLU A 104 9.52 -6.92 -10.87
N LYS A 105 8.90 -5.95 -11.56
CA LYS A 105 9.64 -4.87 -12.24
C LYS A 105 10.46 -4.05 -11.26
N LEU A 106 9.92 -3.74 -10.08
CA LEU A 106 10.64 -3.02 -9.03
C LEU A 106 11.85 -3.84 -8.53
N ALA A 107 11.71 -5.16 -8.41
CA ALA A 107 12.78 -6.06 -7.97
C ALA A 107 13.95 -6.11 -8.95
N ALA A 108 13.73 -5.77 -10.22
CA ALA A 108 14.77 -5.67 -11.25
C ALA A 108 15.58 -4.35 -11.18
N THR A 109 15.20 -3.42 -10.30
CA THR A 109 15.92 -2.14 -10.11
C THR A 109 16.98 -2.25 -9.01
N PRO A 110 17.98 -1.35 -8.96
CA PRO A 110 18.90 -1.27 -7.84
C PRO A 110 18.15 -0.90 -6.54
N LEU A 111 18.06 -1.87 -5.63
CA LEU A 111 17.43 -1.71 -4.31
C LEU A 111 18.47 -1.89 -3.20
N THR A 112 18.27 -1.18 -2.10
CA THR A 112 18.99 -1.47 -0.85
C THR A 112 18.62 -2.87 -0.36
N ALA A 113 19.44 -3.45 0.54
CA ALA A 113 19.13 -4.75 1.12
C ALA A 113 17.78 -4.75 1.86
N SER A 114 17.50 -3.68 2.61
CA SER A 114 16.23 -3.48 3.32
C SER A 114 15.04 -3.39 2.37
N ASP A 115 15.15 -2.58 1.30
CA ASP A 115 14.07 -2.44 0.31
C ASP A 115 13.79 -3.77 -0.41
N ARG A 116 14.84 -4.54 -0.73
CA ARG A 116 14.70 -5.87 -1.34
C ARG A 116 13.99 -6.85 -0.41
N GLU A 117 14.31 -6.84 0.88
CA GLU A 117 13.65 -7.69 1.88
C GLU A 117 12.16 -7.31 2.02
N ALA A 118 11.86 -6.02 2.15
CA ALA A 118 10.48 -5.53 2.23
C ALA A 118 9.67 -5.92 0.99
N LEU A 119 10.24 -5.73 -0.20
CA LEU A 119 9.63 -6.13 -1.46
C LEU A 119 9.36 -7.63 -1.53
N SER A 120 10.32 -8.46 -1.08
CA SER A 120 10.15 -9.90 -1.05
C SER A 120 9.00 -10.32 -0.12
N LYS A 121 8.88 -9.70 1.06
CA LYS A 121 7.77 -9.98 1.99
C LYS A 121 6.42 -9.63 1.38
N ILE A 122 6.31 -8.46 0.75
CA ILE A 122 5.07 -8.02 0.09
C ILE A 122 4.68 -9.01 -1.02
N ARG A 123 5.64 -9.42 -1.87
CA ARG A 123 5.37 -10.40 -2.94
C ARG A 123 4.93 -11.76 -2.42
N SER A 124 5.54 -12.25 -1.33
CA SER A 124 5.12 -13.49 -0.68
C SER A 124 3.67 -13.42 -0.19
N ILE A 125 3.25 -12.29 0.41
CA ILE A 125 1.86 -12.08 0.83
C ILE A 125 0.92 -12.02 -0.38
N VAL A 126 1.28 -11.30 -1.45
CA VAL A 126 0.49 -11.25 -2.69
C VAL A 126 0.24 -12.65 -3.26
N ALA A 127 1.28 -13.49 -3.30
CA ALA A 127 1.17 -14.88 -3.76
C ALA A 127 0.24 -15.71 -2.87
N LEU A 128 0.31 -15.54 -1.55
CA LEU A 128 -0.60 -16.21 -0.61
C LEU A 128 -2.05 -15.78 -0.82
N LEU A 129 -2.33 -14.50 -1.03
CA LEU A 129 -3.70 -14.00 -1.26
C LEU A 129 -4.27 -14.47 -2.60
N GLN A 130 -3.44 -14.53 -3.65
CA GLN A 130 -3.84 -15.14 -4.93
C GLN A 130 -4.17 -16.62 -4.76
N ARG A 131 -3.32 -17.36 -4.02
CA ARG A 131 -3.54 -18.77 -3.72
C ARG A 131 -4.81 -18.98 -2.90
N GLN A 132 -5.04 -18.15 -1.89
CA GLN A 132 -6.24 -18.17 -1.05
C GLN A 132 -7.51 -18.05 -1.91
N GLY A 133 -7.54 -17.10 -2.85
CA GLY A 133 -8.67 -16.94 -3.78
C GLY A 133 -8.90 -18.16 -4.69
N LYS A 134 -7.81 -18.77 -5.19
CA LYS A 134 -7.89 -19.99 -6.02
C LYS A 134 -8.40 -21.19 -5.22
N GLU A 135 -7.89 -21.40 -4.02
CA GLU A 135 -8.31 -22.49 -3.15
C GLU A 135 -9.75 -22.32 -2.66
N LEU A 136 -10.19 -21.08 -2.41
CA LEU A 136 -11.60 -20.79 -2.11
C LEU A 136 -12.52 -21.16 -3.28
N THR A 137 -12.13 -20.79 -4.50
CA THR A 137 -12.86 -21.13 -5.72
C THR A 137 -12.95 -22.64 -5.90
N GLN A 138 -11.82 -23.35 -5.72
CA GLN A 138 -11.76 -24.80 -5.77
C GLN A 138 -12.68 -25.45 -4.73
N PHE A 139 -12.69 -24.95 -3.49
CA PHE A 139 -13.59 -25.45 -2.46
C PHE A 139 -15.07 -25.21 -2.82
N TRP A 140 -15.40 -24.08 -3.46
CA TRP A 140 -16.76 -23.85 -3.96
C TRP A 140 -17.16 -24.82 -5.06
N ASP A 141 -16.23 -25.22 -5.93
CA ASP A 141 -16.48 -26.15 -7.03
C ASP A 141 -16.74 -27.58 -6.53
N THR A 142 -15.98 -28.03 -5.53
CA THR A 142 -15.96 -29.44 -5.13
C THR A 142 -16.75 -29.73 -3.85
N ALA A 143 -16.93 -28.72 -2.99
CA ALA A 143 -17.40 -28.84 -1.62
C ALA A 143 -16.61 -29.85 -0.76
N GLN A 144 -15.39 -30.22 -1.17
CA GLN A 144 -14.59 -31.22 -0.46
C GLN A 144 -13.96 -30.61 0.81
N PRO A 145 -14.07 -31.27 1.98
CA PRO A 145 -13.47 -30.76 3.22
C PRO A 145 -11.96 -30.51 3.12
N SER A 146 -11.25 -31.33 2.34
CA SER A 146 -9.82 -31.17 2.09
C SER A 146 -9.47 -29.90 1.31
N ASP A 147 -10.38 -29.40 0.48
CA ASP A 147 -10.19 -28.15 -0.28
C ASP A 147 -10.41 -26.95 0.64
N GLY A 148 -11.44 -27.01 1.49
CA GLY A 148 -11.67 -26.01 2.55
C GLY A 148 -10.52 -25.93 3.55
N ALA A 149 -9.94 -27.07 3.94
CA ALA A 149 -8.76 -27.11 4.81
C ALA A 149 -7.52 -26.47 4.17
N ARG A 150 -7.32 -26.62 2.85
CA ARG A 150 -6.23 -25.94 2.13
C ARG A 150 -6.42 -24.43 2.11
N TYR A 151 -7.63 -23.97 1.78
CA TYR A 151 -7.99 -22.55 1.86
C TYR A 151 -7.69 -21.97 3.24
N GLU A 152 -8.11 -22.65 4.31
CA GLU A 152 -7.92 -22.16 5.68
C GLU A 152 -6.43 -22.15 6.07
N ALA A 153 -5.66 -23.18 5.69
CA ALA A 153 -4.21 -23.20 5.93
C ALA A 153 -3.50 -22.02 5.25
N THR A 154 -3.84 -21.71 3.99
CA THR A 154 -3.29 -20.56 3.27
C THR A 154 -3.73 -19.24 3.91
N ARG A 155 -5.00 -19.14 4.36
CA ARG A 155 -5.51 -17.98 5.09
C ARG A 155 -4.71 -17.71 6.36
N GLN A 156 -4.45 -18.74 7.17
CA GLN A 156 -3.68 -18.60 8.41
C GLN A 156 -2.23 -18.18 8.15
N GLU A 157 -1.59 -18.72 7.11
CA GLU A 157 -0.25 -18.30 6.71
C GLU A 157 -0.23 -16.85 6.21
N ALA A 158 -1.21 -16.44 5.40
CA ALA A 158 -1.35 -15.05 4.96
C ALA A 158 -1.52 -14.10 6.16
N TRP A 159 -2.38 -14.47 7.13
CA TRP A 159 -2.60 -13.70 8.35
C TRP A 159 -1.31 -13.51 9.13
N LYS A 160 -0.56 -14.59 9.36
CA LYS A 160 0.74 -14.54 10.06
C LYS A 160 1.70 -13.55 9.42
N GLN A 161 1.82 -13.56 8.09
CA GLN A 161 2.73 -12.65 7.39
C GLN A 161 2.24 -11.19 7.38
N ILE A 162 0.93 -10.97 7.19
CA ILE A 162 0.33 -9.63 7.24
C ILE A 162 0.48 -9.02 8.63
N ASN A 163 0.21 -9.80 9.67
CA ASN A 163 0.35 -9.37 11.05
C ASN A 163 1.81 -9.00 11.38
N ALA A 164 2.77 -9.82 10.94
CA ALA A 164 4.19 -9.49 11.09
C ALA A 164 4.59 -8.21 10.33
N LEU A 165 4.04 -7.99 9.13
CA LEU A 165 4.31 -6.81 8.31
C LEU A 165 3.77 -5.52 8.94
N LEU A 166 2.55 -5.57 9.48
CA LEU A 166 1.83 -4.42 10.04
C LEU A 166 1.99 -4.26 11.55
N ALA A 167 2.65 -5.23 12.21
CA ALA A 167 2.83 -5.28 13.66
C ALA A 167 1.50 -5.20 14.46
N LEU A 168 0.46 -5.90 14.00
CA LEU A 168 -0.89 -5.81 14.60
C LEU A 168 -0.98 -6.38 16.02
N ASP A 169 -0.09 -7.31 16.38
CA ASP A 169 -0.03 -7.93 17.72
C ASP A 169 0.80 -7.13 18.74
N LYS A 170 1.42 -6.01 18.36
CA LYS A 170 2.21 -5.22 19.31
C LYS A 170 1.29 -4.37 20.19
N LYS A 171 1.25 -4.69 21.49
CA LYS A 171 0.70 -3.85 22.56
C LYS A 171 1.77 -2.93 23.12
#